data_AF-A0A813L3F1-F1
#
_entry.id   AF-A0A813L3F1-F1
#
_cell.length_a   1.000
_cell.length_b   1.000
_cell.length_c   1.000
_cell.angle_alpha   90.00
_cell.angle_beta   90.00
_cell.angle_gamma   90.00
#
_symmetry.space_group_name_H-M   'P 1'
#
loop_
_entity.id
_entity.type
_entity.pdbx_description
1 polymer ?
#
loop_
_entity_poly.entity_id
_entity_poly.type
_entity_poly.pdbx_seq_one_letter_code
_entity_poly.pdbx_strand_id
1 'polypeptide(L)'
;VADGHGIDGHHVSHFVQERLPKSLLSRRKDIADDWRGASSSAFLEVMEQMQVDIPKQCVESGTTASVVWMVTDVKGLMRVRTAHVGDSCIVYGSKRKGEVNWQAELLTDVHKPDRKDEAARIEKMGGTVIPSPDGSQPARLAVPPGDMAMSR
;
A
#
# COMPACT_ATOMS: atom_id res chain seq x y z
N VAL A 1 -2.06 -0.78 8.23
CA VAL A 1 -3.28 0.01 7.91
C VAL A 1 -3.79 -0.47 6.57
N ALA A 2 -5.09 -0.63 6.42
CA ALA A 2 -5.72 -0.93 5.14
C ALA A 2 -7.04 -0.13 5.06
N ASP A 3 -7.14 0.78 4.11
CA ASP A 3 -8.32 1.63 3.88
C ASP A 3 -9.15 1.10 2.71
N GLY A 4 -10.31 0.53 3.06
CA GLY A 4 -11.23 -0.08 2.13
C GLY A 4 -12.06 0.93 1.31
N HIS A 5 -12.26 0.62 0.04
CA HIS A 5 -13.07 1.40 -0.89
C HIS A 5 -13.87 0.49 -1.84
N GLY A 6 -14.94 1.02 -2.42
CA GLY A 6 -15.96 0.22 -3.12
C GLY A 6 -17.04 -0.31 -2.18
N ILE A 7 -18.06 -0.97 -2.73
CA ILE A 7 -19.24 -1.44 -1.99
C ILE A 7 -18.86 -2.45 -0.89
N ASP A 8 -17.88 -3.30 -1.16
CA ASP A 8 -17.36 -4.34 -0.27
C ASP A 8 -15.96 -4.02 0.28
N GLY A 9 -15.53 -2.75 0.23
CA GLY A 9 -14.19 -2.34 0.65
C GLY A 9 -13.86 -2.71 2.11
N HIS A 10 -14.87 -2.79 2.98
CA HIS A 10 -14.71 -3.24 4.36
C HIS A 10 -14.38 -4.74 4.46
N HIS A 11 -14.95 -5.59 3.60
CA HIS A 11 -14.59 -7.01 3.51
C HIS A 11 -13.16 -7.18 2.98
N VAL A 12 -12.80 -6.44 1.94
CA VAL A 12 -11.47 -6.49 1.31
C VAL A 12 -10.38 -6.00 2.28
N SER A 13 -10.59 -4.87 2.94
CA SER A 13 -9.63 -4.33 3.91
C SER A 13 -9.47 -5.24 5.13
N HIS A 14 -10.55 -5.83 5.64
CA HIS A 14 -10.49 -6.81 6.72
C HIS A 14 -9.69 -8.07 6.31
N PHE A 15 -9.94 -8.61 5.11
CA PHE A 15 -9.20 -9.75 4.58
C PHE A 15 -7.68 -9.50 4.54
N VAL A 16 -7.26 -8.33 4.05
CA VAL A 16 -5.85 -7.94 4.00
C VAL A 16 -5.27 -7.76 5.40
N GLN A 17 -6.01 -7.13 6.33
CA GLN A 17 -5.57 -6.93 7.71
C GLN A 17 -5.33 -8.25 8.45
N GLU A 18 -6.13 -9.29 8.19
CA GLU A 18 -5.98 -10.58 8.84
C GLU A 18 -4.84 -11.45 8.29
N ARG A 19 -4.51 -11.30 7.00
CA ARG A 19 -3.62 -12.23 6.29
C ARG A 19 -2.24 -11.68 5.99
N LEU A 20 -2.15 -10.41 5.60
CA LEU A 20 -0.87 -9.80 5.24
C LEU A 20 0.16 -9.84 6.38
N PRO A 21 -0.19 -9.53 7.65
CA PRO A 21 0.76 -9.68 8.75
C PRO A 21 1.24 -11.12 8.94
N LYS A 22 0.36 -12.11 8.76
CA LYS A 22 0.70 -13.54 8.90
C LYS A 22 1.66 -14.00 7.79
N SER A 23 1.40 -13.61 6.54
CA SER A 23 2.29 -13.91 5.41
C SER A 23 3.66 -13.24 5.57
N LEU A 24 3.71 -11.99 6.04
CA LEU A 24 4.98 -11.33 6.33
C LEU A 24 5.73 -12.03 7.51
N LEU A 25 5.02 -12.50 8.56
CA LEU A 25 5.61 -13.22 9.71
C LEU A 25 6.18 -14.58 9.37
N SER A 26 5.55 -15.31 8.45
CA SER A 26 6.10 -16.58 7.97
C SER A 26 7.42 -16.37 7.20
N ARG A 27 7.62 -15.17 6.63
CA ARG A 27 8.79 -14.76 5.83
C ARG A 27 9.86 -14.01 6.61
N ARG A 28 9.81 -13.98 7.95
CA ARG A 28 10.73 -13.18 8.78
C ARG A 28 12.22 -13.39 8.49
N LYS A 29 12.63 -14.61 8.11
CA LYS A 29 14.02 -14.93 7.79
C LYS A 29 14.42 -14.33 6.45
N ASP A 30 13.58 -14.51 5.44
CA ASP A 30 13.79 -13.96 4.10
C ASP A 30 13.79 -12.43 4.14
N ILE A 31 12.93 -11.82 4.96
CA ILE A 31 12.88 -10.37 5.14
C ILE A 31 14.18 -9.81 5.73
N ALA A 32 14.88 -10.57 6.58
CA ALA A 32 16.15 -10.13 7.16
C ALA A 32 17.26 -10.00 6.10
N ASP A 33 17.14 -10.74 5.00
CA ASP A 33 18.09 -10.79 3.88
C ASP A 33 17.60 -9.98 2.66
N ASP A 34 16.46 -10.36 2.08
CA ASP A 34 15.75 -9.68 0.99
C ASP A 34 14.34 -9.22 1.43
N TRP A 35 14.30 -8.09 2.13
CA TRP A 35 13.04 -7.50 2.56
C TRP A 35 12.12 -7.09 1.40
N ARG A 36 12.67 -6.70 0.23
CA ARG A 36 11.87 -6.21 -0.90
C ARG A 36 11.16 -7.37 -1.57
N GLY A 37 11.88 -8.43 -1.91
CA GLY A 37 11.31 -9.63 -2.50
C GLY A 37 10.30 -10.28 -1.57
N ALA A 38 10.67 -10.51 -0.31
CA ALA A 38 9.78 -11.14 0.66
C ALA A 38 8.50 -10.33 0.92
N SER A 39 8.58 -9.00 0.99
CA SER A 39 7.39 -8.15 1.12
C SER A 39 6.53 -8.20 -0.13
N SER A 40 7.13 -8.13 -1.32
CA SER A 40 6.39 -8.20 -2.59
C SER A 40 5.66 -9.53 -2.73
N SER A 41 6.31 -10.65 -2.40
CA SER A 41 5.69 -11.97 -2.41
C SER A 41 4.54 -12.08 -1.43
N ALA A 42 4.63 -11.47 -0.24
CA ALA A 42 3.53 -11.49 0.72
C ALA A 42 2.29 -10.71 0.21
N PHE A 43 2.50 -9.56 -0.43
CA PHE A 43 1.40 -8.80 -1.04
C PHE A 43 0.76 -9.57 -2.20
N LEU A 44 1.56 -10.18 -3.07
CA LEU A 44 1.06 -10.98 -4.20
C LEU A 44 0.30 -12.21 -3.71
N GLU A 45 0.83 -12.93 -2.72
CA GLU A 45 0.15 -14.10 -2.11
C GLU A 45 -1.22 -13.72 -1.55
N VAL A 46 -1.32 -12.61 -0.81
CA VAL A 46 -2.60 -12.18 -0.24
C VAL A 46 -3.57 -11.71 -1.33
N MET A 47 -3.06 -11.08 -2.39
CA MET A 47 -3.87 -10.70 -3.55
C MET A 47 -4.45 -11.93 -4.27
N GLU A 48 -3.64 -12.98 -4.48
CA GLU A 48 -4.09 -14.24 -5.07
C GLU A 48 -5.12 -14.93 -4.17
N GLN A 49 -4.87 -15.00 -2.86
CA GLN A 49 -5.83 -15.56 -1.89
C GLN A 49 -7.16 -14.79 -1.88
N MET A 50 -7.11 -13.47 -2.04
CA MET A 50 -8.31 -12.63 -2.10
C MET A 50 -9.18 -13.00 -3.32
N GLN A 51 -8.56 -13.23 -4.48
CA GLN A 51 -9.25 -13.65 -5.70
C GLN A 51 -9.87 -15.05 -5.59
N VAL A 52 -9.37 -15.90 -4.69
CA VAL A 52 -9.91 -17.26 -4.47
C VAL A 52 -11.00 -17.27 -3.40
N ASP A 53 -10.76 -16.58 -2.28
CA ASP A 53 -11.58 -16.72 -1.07
C ASP A 53 -12.75 -15.72 -1.05
N ILE A 54 -12.58 -14.53 -1.63
CA ILE A 54 -13.61 -13.49 -1.71
C ILE A 54 -13.77 -12.93 -3.14
N PRO A 55 -13.89 -13.78 -4.18
CA PRO A 55 -13.85 -13.38 -5.58
C PRO A 55 -14.92 -12.35 -5.95
N LYS A 56 -16.08 -12.37 -5.30
CA LYS A 56 -17.19 -11.46 -5.59
C LYS A 56 -16.95 -10.07 -5.02
N GLN A 57 -16.41 -10.01 -3.80
CA GLN A 57 -16.17 -8.77 -3.08
C GLN A 57 -14.99 -8.00 -3.66
N CYS A 58 -13.98 -8.70 -4.21
CA CYS A 58 -12.76 -8.07 -4.70
C CYS A 58 -12.76 -7.72 -6.21
N VAL A 59 -13.90 -7.81 -6.90
CA VAL A 59 -14.01 -7.39 -8.31
C VAL A 59 -14.02 -5.86 -8.39
N GLU A 60 -15.03 -5.24 -7.77
CA GLU A 60 -15.29 -3.79 -7.86
C GLU A 60 -14.94 -3.05 -6.56
N SER A 61 -14.32 -3.74 -5.60
CA SER A 61 -13.87 -3.14 -4.33
C SER A 61 -12.41 -3.46 -4.07
N GLY A 62 -11.76 -2.57 -3.33
CA GLY A 62 -10.33 -2.63 -3.06
C GLY A 62 -9.98 -2.09 -1.69
N THR A 63 -8.68 -2.11 -1.39
CA THR A 63 -8.13 -1.50 -0.19
C THR A 63 -6.74 -0.97 -0.46
N THR A 64 -6.35 0.10 0.25
CA THR A 64 -4.92 0.38 0.45
C THR A 64 -4.31 -0.67 1.37
N ALA A 65 -2.98 -0.73 1.42
CA ALA A 65 -2.27 -1.44 2.46
C ALA A 65 -0.95 -0.74 2.75
N SER A 66 -0.72 -0.34 3.99
CA SER A 66 0.53 0.24 4.47
C SER A 66 0.98 -0.49 5.72
N VAL A 67 2.16 -1.11 5.64
CA VAL A 67 2.72 -1.92 6.72
C VAL A 67 4.08 -1.39 7.14
N VAL A 68 4.31 -1.42 8.46
CA VAL A 68 5.62 -1.17 9.07
C VAL A 68 6.06 -2.45 9.74
N TRP A 69 7.29 -2.83 9.50
CA TRP A 69 7.90 -4.00 10.09
C TRP A 69 9.19 -3.62 10.83
N MET A 70 9.34 -4.10 12.05
CA MET A 70 10.58 -4.00 12.82
C MET A 70 11.27 -5.37 12.87
N VAL A 71 12.44 -5.49 12.23
CA VAL A 71 13.20 -6.74 12.13
C VAL A 71 14.67 -6.50 12.36
N THR A 72 15.33 -7.44 13.02
CA THR A 72 16.79 -7.48 13.10
C THR A 72 17.36 -7.97 11.77
N ASP A 73 18.20 -7.17 11.11
CA ASP A 73 18.88 -7.60 9.89
C ASP A 73 19.99 -8.64 10.18
N VAL A 74 20.58 -9.19 9.13
CA VAL A 74 21.70 -10.15 9.23
C VAL A 74 22.93 -9.64 10.00
N LYS A 75 23.04 -8.33 10.24
CA LYS A 75 24.11 -7.70 11.01
C LYS A 75 23.74 -7.48 12.48
N GLY A 76 22.57 -7.96 12.92
CA GLY A 76 22.10 -7.78 14.29
C GLY A 76 21.48 -6.40 14.57
N LEU A 77 21.24 -5.57 13.55
CA LEU A 77 20.69 -4.22 13.73
C LEU A 77 19.18 -4.21 13.53
N MET A 78 18.45 -3.58 14.46
CA MET A 78 17.02 -3.34 14.29
C MET A 78 16.77 -2.37 13.12
N ARG A 79 15.98 -2.82 12.15
CA ARG A 79 15.55 -2.05 10.99
C ARG A 79 14.05 -1.82 11.05
N VAL A 80 13.65 -0.60 10.72
CA VAL A 80 12.27 -0.27 10.36
C VAL A 80 12.18 -0.40 8.84
N ARG A 81 11.27 -1.24 8.36
CA ARG A 81 10.96 -1.46 6.95
C ARG A 81 9.51 -1.08 6.69
N THR A 82 9.24 -0.53 5.52
CA THR A 82 7.90 -0.16 5.09
C THR A 82 7.59 -0.81 3.76
N ALA A 83 6.35 -1.21 3.57
CA ALA A 83 5.79 -1.60 2.28
C ALA A 83 4.38 -1.04 2.18
N HIS A 84 4.02 -0.51 1.02
CA HIS A 84 2.71 0.10 0.84
C HIS A 84 2.18 -0.06 -0.58
N VAL A 85 0.85 -0.04 -0.69
CA VAL A 85 0.09 0.09 -1.93
C VAL A 85 -1.07 1.04 -1.68
N GLY A 86 -1.15 2.09 -2.49
CA GLY A 86 -2.20 3.11 -2.42
C GLY A 86 -1.69 4.38 -1.74
N ASP A 87 -2.62 5.14 -1.17
CA ASP A 87 -2.40 6.49 -0.66
C ASP A 87 -2.42 6.60 0.88
N SER A 88 -2.55 5.47 1.58
CA SER A 88 -2.34 5.44 3.03
C SER A 88 -0.86 5.68 3.37
N CYS A 89 -0.60 6.70 4.19
CA CYS A 89 0.75 7.17 4.48
C CYS A 89 1.38 6.51 5.72
N ILE A 90 2.72 6.43 5.75
CA ILE A 90 3.48 6.10 6.97
C ILE A 90 4.37 7.30 7.32
N VAL A 91 4.22 7.84 8.53
CA VAL A 91 5.00 8.97 9.02
C VAL A 91 5.84 8.53 10.21
N TYR A 92 7.15 8.78 10.15
CA TYR A 92 8.10 8.53 11.23
C TYR A 92 8.36 9.82 12.00
N GLY A 93 7.93 9.84 13.25
CA GLY A 93 8.24 10.91 14.20
C GLY A 93 9.51 10.59 14.97
N SER A 94 10.50 11.48 14.94
CA SER A 94 11.72 11.37 15.74
C SER A 94 12.00 12.66 16.50
N LYS A 95 12.71 12.52 17.61
CA LYS A 95 13.07 13.64 18.48
C LYS A 95 14.36 13.32 19.18
N ARG A 96 15.34 14.23 19.11
CA ARG A 96 16.61 14.04 19.81
C ARG A 96 16.44 14.36 21.30
N LYS A 97 17.27 13.72 22.13
CA LYS A 97 17.27 13.99 23.57
C LYS A 97 17.60 15.47 23.82
N GLY A 98 16.73 16.17 24.54
CA GLY A 98 16.89 17.59 24.87
C GLY A 98 16.22 18.57 23.89
N GLU A 99 15.71 18.10 22.75
CA GLU A 99 14.91 18.95 21.86
C GLU A 99 13.48 19.09 22.42
N VAL A 100 12.74 20.13 21.98
CA VAL A 100 11.31 20.31 22.29
C VAL A 100 10.45 19.81 21.13
N ASN A 101 10.85 20.12 19.90
CA ASN A 101 10.10 19.85 18.68
C ASN A 101 10.33 18.41 18.18
N TRP A 102 9.31 17.86 17.51
CA TRP A 102 9.40 16.60 16.78
C TRP A 102 9.78 16.87 15.31
N GLN A 103 10.59 15.99 14.75
CA GLN A 103 10.82 15.89 13.31
C GLN A 103 9.89 14.81 12.75
N ALA A 104 9.19 15.11 11.67
CA ALA A 104 8.31 14.17 11.00
C ALA A 104 8.85 13.90 9.58
N GLU A 105 8.98 12.62 9.24
CA GLU A 105 9.43 12.15 7.95
C GLU A 105 8.35 11.26 7.32
N LEU A 106 7.92 11.56 6.10
CA LEU A 106 7.03 10.70 5.34
C LEU A 106 7.86 9.55 4.73
N LEU A 107 7.57 8.31 5.13
CA LEU A 107 8.30 7.11 4.69
C LEU A 107 7.70 6.45 3.43
N THR A 108 6.57 6.94 2.94
CA THR A 108 5.84 6.37 1.80
C THR A 108 5.77 7.37 0.66
N ASP A 109 6.12 6.90 -0.53
CA ASP A 109 5.87 7.63 -1.76
C ASP A 109 4.42 7.36 -2.21
N VAL A 110 3.50 8.23 -1.78
CA VAL A 110 2.04 8.06 -1.86
C VAL A 110 1.58 7.89 -3.30
N HIS A 111 0.90 6.79 -3.63
CA HIS A 111 0.43 6.53 -4.99
C HIS A 111 -0.79 7.40 -5.29
N LYS A 112 -0.56 8.53 -5.98
CA LYS A 112 -1.60 9.46 -6.42
C LYS A 112 -1.62 9.52 -7.94
N PRO A 113 -2.79 9.41 -8.61
CA PRO A 113 -2.85 9.36 -10.08
C PRO A 113 -2.29 10.61 -10.79
N ASP A 114 -2.31 11.77 -10.14
CA ASP A 114 -1.77 13.04 -10.64
C ASP A 114 -0.26 13.21 -10.41
N ARG A 115 0.38 12.30 -9.66
CA ARG A 115 1.83 12.28 -9.50
C ARG A 115 2.47 11.88 -10.83
N LYS A 116 3.45 12.67 -11.31
CA LYS A 116 3.97 12.55 -12.70
C LYS A 116 4.43 11.14 -13.10
N ASP A 117 5.11 10.45 -12.20
CA ASP A 117 5.60 9.08 -12.41
C ASP A 117 4.47 8.04 -12.35
N GLU A 118 3.49 8.20 -11.45
CA GLU A 118 2.31 7.33 -11.41
C GLU A 118 1.39 7.55 -12.61
N ALA A 119 1.18 8.79 -13.05
CA ALA A 119 0.45 9.11 -14.28
C ALA A 119 1.10 8.40 -15.48
N ALA A 120 2.42 8.55 -15.64
CA ALA A 120 3.17 7.88 -16.70
C ALA A 120 3.09 6.35 -16.60
N ARG A 121 3.10 5.80 -15.38
CA ARG A 121 2.92 4.35 -15.15
C ARG A 121 1.53 3.88 -15.55
N ILE A 122 0.48 4.62 -15.21
CA ILE A 122 -0.91 4.34 -15.55
C ILE A 122 -1.10 4.36 -17.08
N GLU A 123 -0.65 5.42 -17.74
CA GLU A 123 -0.75 5.58 -19.20
C GLU A 123 0.00 4.48 -19.95
N LYS A 124 1.21 4.13 -19.49
CA LYS A 124 2.00 3.03 -20.07
C LYS A 124 1.28 1.68 -20.01
N MET A 125 0.42 1.47 -19.01
CA MET A 125 -0.38 0.25 -18.85
C MET A 125 -1.74 0.34 -19.56
N GLY A 126 -2.00 1.38 -20.36
CA GLY A 126 -3.25 1.60 -21.08
C GLY A 126 -4.38 2.20 -20.23
N GLY A 127 -4.08 2.63 -19.01
CA GLY A 127 -5.02 3.36 -18.16
C GLY A 127 -5.07 4.85 -18.51
N THR A 128 -6.00 5.57 -17.88
CA THR A 128 -6.19 7.01 -18.06
C THR A 128 -6.34 7.69 -16.70
N VAL A 129 -5.66 8.83 -16.52
CA VAL A 129 -5.82 9.70 -15.36
C VAL A 129 -6.93 10.72 -15.64
N ILE A 130 -7.91 10.80 -14.76
CA ILE A 130 -9.07 11.69 -14.85
C ILE A 130 -8.94 12.75 -13.75
N PRO A 131 -8.55 13.99 -14.06
CA PRO A 131 -8.46 15.05 -13.06
C PRO A 131 -9.84 15.48 -12.55
N SER A 132 -9.91 16.06 -11.34
CA SER A 132 -11.12 16.73 -10.88
C SER A 132 -11.38 17.97 -11.73
N PRO A 133 -12.62 18.22 -12.21
CA PRO A 133 -12.94 19.37 -13.07
C PRO A 133 -12.51 20.73 -12.50
N ASP A 134 -12.47 20.85 -11.18
CA ASP A 134 -12.16 22.05 -10.39
C ASP A 134 -10.89 21.89 -9.53
N GLY A 135 -10.19 20.75 -9.61
CA GLY A 135 -9.05 20.43 -8.74
C GLY A 135 -9.38 20.23 -7.26
N SER A 136 -10.66 20.20 -6.86
CA SER A 136 -11.05 20.09 -5.45
C SER A 136 -10.97 18.66 -4.89
N GLN A 137 -10.92 17.66 -5.77
CA GLN A 137 -10.78 16.24 -5.42
C GLN A 137 -9.51 15.65 -6.03
N PRO A 138 -8.97 14.56 -5.43
CA PRO A 138 -7.89 13.81 -6.04
C PRO A 138 -8.27 13.31 -7.44
N ALA A 139 -7.28 13.21 -8.32
CA ALA A 139 -7.45 12.60 -9.62
C ALA A 139 -7.86 11.12 -9.48
N ARG A 140 -8.67 10.65 -10.43
CA ARG A 140 -9.12 9.26 -10.54
C ARG A 140 -8.33 8.56 -11.63
N LEU A 141 -8.35 7.24 -11.63
CA LEU A 141 -7.78 6.46 -12.74
C LEU A 141 -8.84 5.51 -13.30
N ALA A 142 -8.79 5.27 -14.60
CA ALA A 142 -9.60 4.27 -15.30
C ALA A 142 -8.68 3.27 -16.02
N VAL A 143 -9.01 1.98 -15.96
CA VAL A 143 -8.27 0.91 -16.67
C VAL A 143 -9.22 0.08 -17.55
N PRO A 144 -8.86 -0.28 -18.80
CA PRO A 144 -9.65 -1.20 -19.63
C PRO A 144 -9.60 -2.66 -19.12
N PRO A 145 -10.68 -3.46 -19.26
CA PRO A 145 -11.95 -3.18 -19.95
C PRO A 145 -13.01 -2.51 -19.06
N GLY A 146 -12.66 -2.05 -17.86
CA GLY A 146 -13.57 -1.30 -17.00
C GLY A 146 -13.19 -1.51 -15.55
N ASP A 147 -12.60 -0.50 -14.94
CA ASP A 147 -12.97 -0.03 -13.61
C ASP A 147 -12.36 1.35 -13.37
N MET A 148 -13.15 2.25 -12.78
CA MET A 148 -12.63 3.50 -12.21
C MET A 148 -12.14 3.20 -10.80
N ALA A 149 -10.84 3.27 -10.58
CA ALA A 149 -10.28 3.22 -9.23
C ALA A 149 -10.18 4.64 -8.65
N MET A 150 -10.61 4.78 -7.40
CA MET A 150 -10.55 6.05 -6.67
C MET A 150 -9.28 6.09 -5.82
N SER A 151 -8.55 7.20 -5.90
CA SER A 151 -7.63 7.63 -4.83
C SER A 151 -8.38 8.64 -3.95
N ARG A 152 -8.23 8.55 -2.62
CA ARG A 152 -8.92 9.40 -1.64
C ARG A 152 -8.02 10.49 -1.05
#